data_AF-A0A7J7C227-F1
#
_entry.id   AF-A0A7J7C227-F1
#
_cell.length_a   1.000
_cell.length_b   1.000
_cell.length_c   1.000
_cell.angle_alpha   90.00
_cell.angle_beta   90.00
_cell.angle_gamma   90.00
#
_symmetry.space_group_name_H-M   'P 1'
#
loop_
_entity.id
_entity.type
_entity.pdbx_description
1 polymer ?
#
loop_
_entity_poly.entity_id
_entity_poly.type
_entity_poly.pdbx_seq_one_letter_code
_entity_poly.pdbx_strand_id
1 'polypeptide(L)'
;MSVSVNSSSPVDQVYENGIQHVNLLPATNDEHGGVILDMKEPMAAEVFQVMLRDSIQQWKQQEGFSYHHAEPNYLMLVCWIPETVSTIPANASHRVAVRAIVINEKREEKIGKLQGVWKIPTGAVDEGEDIFNAAVREVKEETGSFDIQKQELEIEAAQWMPFEEYAAQPFTQAHELYKYIADLCIEKMDRAYAGFTPRPITSDGQVIYI
;
A
#
# COMPACT_ATOMS: atom_id res chain seq x y z
N MET A 1 -10.81 62.75 -6.59
CA MET A 1 -11.87 61.95 -7.21
C MET A 1 -11.52 60.49 -6.97
N SER A 2 -12.36 59.81 -6.20
CA SER A 2 -12.22 58.40 -5.83
C SER A 2 -12.56 57.51 -7.03
N VAL A 3 -11.70 56.54 -7.31
CA VAL A 3 -11.97 55.47 -8.27
C VAL A 3 -12.27 54.21 -7.47
N SER A 4 -13.53 53.79 -7.49
CA SER A 4 -13.99 52.52 -6.89
C SER A 4 -13.55 51.36 -7.79
N VAL A 5 -12.95 50.34 -7.18
CA VAL A 5 -12.63 49.07 -7.82
C VAL A 5 -13.82 48.13 -7.60
N ASN A 6 -14.51 47.75 -8.68
CA ASN A 6 -15.52 46.70 -8.65
C ASN A 6 -14.81 45.35 -8.52
N SER A 7 -14.99 44.67 -7.39
CA SER A 7 -14.57 43.27 -7.21
C SER A 7 -15.70 42.34 -7.65
N SER A 8 -15.71 41.93 -8.92
CA SER A 8 -16.58 40.84 -9.39
C SER A 8 -15.90 39.50 -9.10
N SER A 9 -16.55 38.68 -8.27
CA SER A 9 -16.12 37.30 -7.97
C SER A 9 -16.30 36.40 -9.19
N PRO A 10 -15.40 35.43 -9.46
CA PRO A 10 -15.41 34.66 -10.70
C PRO A 10 -16.08 33.29 -10.52
N VAL A 11 -17.40 33.22 -10.33
CA VAL A 11 -18.17 32.02 -10.69
C VAL A 11 -19.60 32.46 -11.01
N ASP A 12 -19.97 32.46 -12.28
CA ASP A 12 -21.37 32.65 -12.70
C ASP A 12 -22.20 31.48 -12.17
N GLN A 13 -23.07 31.76 -11.21
CA GLN A 13 -24.12 30.84 -10.78
C GLN A 13 -25.05 30.62 -11.99
N VAL A 14 -25.12 29.39 -12.49
CA VAL A 14 -25.99 29.06 -13.63
C VAL A 14 -27.43 28.96 -13.12
N TYR A 15 -28.19 30.04 -13.33
CA TYR A 15 -29.62 30.08 -13.08
C TYR A 15 -30.36 29.74 -14.38
N GLU A 16 -30.91 28.52 -14.48
CA GLU A 16 -31.97 28.23 -15.45
C GLU A 16 -33.32 28.23 -14.72
N ASN A 17 -34.28 29.01 -15.22
CA ASN A 17 -35.66 29.10 -14.72
C ASN A 17 -35.81 29.46 -13.22
N GLY A 18 -34.86 30.19 -12.63
CA GLY A 18 -34.96 30.68 -11.25
C GLY A 18 -34.76 29.62 -10.16
N ILE A 19 -34.29 28.43 -10.52
CA ILE A 19 -33.90 27.38 -9.58
C ILE A 19 -32.37 27.34 -9.55
N GLN A 20 -31.78 27.42 -8.35
CA GLN A 20 -30.35 27.22 -8.18
C GLN A 20 -30.02 25.77 -8.54
N HIS A 21 -29.39 25.55 -9.70
CA HIS A 21 -28.96 24.22 -10.11
C HIS A 21 -27.78 23.81 -9.23
N VAL A 22 -27.96 22.78 -8.39
CA VAL A 22 -26.87 22.22 -7.60
C VAL A 22 -25.95 21.48 -8.57
N ASN A 23 -24.76 22.02 -8.79
CA ASN A 23 -23.75 21.36 -9.63
C ASN A 23 -23.09 20.25 -8.82
N LEU A 24 -23.66 19.04 -8.90
CA LEU A 24 -23.12 17.86 -8.25
C LEU A 24 -21.97 17.25 -9.04
N LEU A 25 -21.02 16.66 -8.33
CA LEU A 25 -19.98 15.85 -8.95
C LEU A 25 -20.59 14.61 -9.60
N PRO A 26 -20.09 14.20 -10.78
CA PRO A 26 -20.48 12.94 -11.39
C PRO A 26 -20.14 11.79 -10.45
N ALA A 27 -21.12 10.92 -10.20
CA ALA A 27 -20.95 9.79 -9.31
C ALA A 27 -21.78 8.59 -9.76
N THR A 28 -21.33 7.40 -9.41
CA THR A 28 -22.03 6.13 -9.58
C THR A 28 -22.25 5.47 -8.22
N ASN A 29 -23.34 4.72 -8.07
CA ASN A 29 -23.56 3.92 -6.87
C ASN A 29 -22.94 2.53 -7.08
N ASP A 30 -22.25 2.02 -6.08
CA ASP A 30 -21.86 0.61 -6.05
C ASP A 30 -23.06 -0.29 -5.66
N GLU A 31 -22.88 -1.61 -5.73
CA GLU A 31 -23.92 -2.59 -5.40
C GLU A 31 -24.30 -2.61 -3.91
N HIS A 32 -23.57 -1.87 -3.08
CA HIS A 32 -23.72 -1.80 -1.63
C HIS A 32 -24.25 -0.44 -1.15
N GLY A 33 -24.63 0.45 -2.06
CA GLY A 33 -25.16 1.78 -1.74
C GLY A 33 -24.08 2.82 -1.41
N GLY A 34 -22.81 2.51 -1.64
CA GLY A 34 -21.72 3.49 -1.65
C GLY A 34 -21.78 4.38 -2.89
N VAL A 35 -21.28 5.61 -2.78
CA VAL A 35 -21.21 6.59 -3.88
C VAL A 35 -19.76 6.77 -4.30
N ILE A 36 -19.44 6.50 -5.57
CA ILE A 36 -18.10 6.60 -6.16
C ILE A 36 -18.06 7.82 -7.08
N LEU A 37 -17.11 8.73 -6.85
CA LEU A 37 -16.90 9.91 -7.69
C LEU A 37 -16.18 9.54 -9.01
N ASP A 38 -16.81 9.87 -10.14
CA ASP A 38 -16.29 9.58 -11.49
C ASP A 38 -15.59 10.81 -12.10
N MET A 39 -14.37 11.11 -11.64
CA MET A 39 -13.59 12.27 -12.10
C MET A 39 -12.88 12.01 -13.43
N LYS A 40 -13.62 12.06 -14.55
CA LYS A 40 -13.09 11.77 -15.91
C LYS A 40 -12.50 12.98 -16.63
N GLU A 41 -13.06 14.17 -16.40
CA GLU A 41 -12.66 15.39 -17.09
C GLU A 41 -11.84 16.31 -16.15
N PRO A 42 -10.75 16.95 -16.63
CA PRO A 42 -10.01 17.91 -15.84
C PRO A 42 -10.90 19.07 -15.37
N MET A 43 -10.81 19.40 -14.08
CA MET A 43 -11.60 20.45 -13.46
C MET A 43 -10.68 21.42 -12.71
N ALA A 44 -10.96 22.73 -12.80
CA ALA A 44 -10.26 23.72 -12.00
C ALA A 44 -10.53 23.48 -10.50
N ALA A 45 -9.50 23.65 -9.66
CA ALA A 45 -9.58 23.32 -8.23
C ALA A 45 -10.69 24.07 -7.50
N GLU A 46 -10.95 25.33 -7.89
CA GLU A 46 -11.99 26.19 -7.32
C GLU A 46 -13.39 25.67 -7.67
N VAL A 47 -13.57 25.19 -8.91
CA VAL A 47 -14.83 24.58 -9.36
C VAL A 47 -15.05 23.25 -8.65
N PHE A 48 -14.00 22.42 -8.55
CA PHE A 48 -14.06 21.16 -7.81
C PHE A 48 -14.41 21.37 -6.35
N GLN A 49 -13.82 22.38 -5.69
CA GLN A 49 -14.09 22.66 -4.29
C GLN A 49 -15.55 23.06 -4.06
N VAL A 50 -16.15 23.85 -4.97
CA VAL A 50 -17.56 24.24 -4.89
C VAL A 50 -18.46 23.03 -5.13
N MET A 51 -18.25 22.29 -6.22
CA MET A 51 -19.06 21.11 -6.55
C MET A 51 -18.93 20.00 -5.49
N LEU A 52 -17.73 19.77 -4.95
CA LEU A 52 -17.49 18.82 -3.87
C LEU A 52 -18.21 19.26 -2.60
N ARG A 53 -18.16 20.54 -2.24
CA ARG A 53 -18.87 21.07 -1.06
C ARG A 53 -20.37 20.88 -1.21
N ASP A 54 -20.94 21.23 -2.36
CA ASP A 54 -22.37 21.13 -2.62
C ASP A 54 -22.82 19.65 -2.66
N SER A 55 -22.02 18.77 -3.28
CA SER A 55 -22.26 17.32 -3.30
C SER A 55 -22.18 16.72 -1.90
N ILE A 56 -21.11 17.03 -1.15
CA ILE A 56 -20.96 16.61 0.26
C ILE A 56 -22.08 17.21 1.11
N GLN A 57 -22.60 18.40 0.83
CA GLN A 57 -23.67 18.99 1.63
C GLN A 57 -25.01 18.30 1.37
N GLN A 58 -25.34 18.02 0.11
CA GLN A 58 -26.52 17.21 -0.24
C GLN A 58 -26.40 15.81 0.38
N TRP A 59 -25.24 15.18 0.21
CA TRP A 59 -24.96 13.89 0.78
C TRP A 59 -24.93 13.94 2.31
N LYS A 60 -24.31 14.90 2.99
CA LYS A 60 -24.29 15.01 4.45
C LYS A 60 -25.65 15.31 5.07
N GLN A 61 -26.49 16.08 4.39
CA GLN A 61 -27.88 16.25 4.82
C GLN A 61 -28.64 14.91 4.76
N GLN A 62 -28.08 13.91 4.09
CA GLN A 62 -28.61 12.57 3.93
C GLN A 62 -27.76 11.48 4.65
N GLU A 63 -26.43 11.60 4.79
CA GLU A 63 -25.47 10.47 4.81
C GLU A 63 -24.04 10.89 5.30
N GLY A 64 -23.65 10.81 6.57
CA GLY A 64 -22.32 11.27 7.08
C GLY A 64 -21.04 10.54 6.54
N PHE A 65 -20.39 11.06 5.48
CA PHE A 65 -19.16 10.51 4.88
C PHE A 65 -17.87 10.65 5.72
N SER A 66 -16.97 9.66 5.63
CA SER A 66 -15.63 9.57 6.23
C SER A 66 -14.57 9.12 5.20
N TYR A 67 -13.29 9.45 5.42
CA TYR A 67 -12.21 8.96 4.56
C TYR A 67 -11.99 7.45 4.70
N HIS A 68 -11.75 6.76 3.59
CA HIS A 68 -11.36 5.35 3.59
C HIS A 68 -9.92 5.16 3.10
N HIS A 69 -9.64 5.38 1.82
CA HIS A 69 -8.31 5.24 1.23
C HIS A 69 -8.10 6.21 0.08
N ALA A 70 -6.90 6.26 -0.47
CA ALA A 70 -6.56 7.06 -1.64
C ALA A 70 -5.58 6.30 -2.51
N GLU A 71 -5.78 6.40 -3.81
CA GLU A 71 -4.85 5.95 -4.84
C GLU A 71 -4.16 7.16 -5.47
N PRO A 72 -3.09 6.97 -6.26
CA PRO A 72 -2.40 8.09 -6.92
C PRO A 72 -3.32 9.02 -7.73
N ASN A 73 -4.45 8.51 -8.22
CA ASN A 73 -5.38 9.23 -9.08
C ASN A 73 -6.79 9.46 -8.49
N TYR A 74 -7.11 8.96 -7.29
CA TYR A 74 -8.41 9.22 -6.66
C TYR A 74 -8.38 9.15 -5.13
N LEU A 75 -9.41 9.71 -4.50
CA LEU A 75 -9.66 9.65 -3.06
C LEU A 75 -11.01 8.98 -2.81
N MET A 76 -11.06 7.99 -1.91
CA MET A 76 -12.28 7.27 -1.53
C MET A 76 -12.85 7.79 -0.20
N LEU A 77 -14.14 8.13 -0.23
CA LEU A 77 -14.95 8.51 0.92
C LEU A 77 -16.09 7.49 1.07
N VAL A 78 -16.44 7.12 2.31
CA VAL A 78 -17.50 6.13 2.59
C VAL A 78 -18.47 6.65 3.65
N CYS A 79 -19.74 6.28 3.54
CA CYS A 79 -20.76 6.53 4.56
C CYS A 79 -21.52 5.24 4.86
N TRP A 80 -21.78 4.96 6.14
CA TRP A 80 -22.68 3.90 6.57
C TRP A 80 -24.08 4.48 6.80
N ILE A 81 -24.99 4.17 5.88
CA ILE A 81 -26.38 4.67 5.85
C ILE A 81 -27.25 4.06 6.98
N PRO A 82 -27.19 2.75 7.27
CA PRO A 82 -28.07 2.16 8.28
C PRO A 82 -27.78 2.70 9.70
N GLU A 83 -28.80 2.80 10.55
CA GLU A 83 -28.66 3.15 11.98
C GLU A 83 -27.91 2.08 12.83
N THR A 84 -27.35 1.06 12.18
CA THR A 84 -26.60 -0.02 12.82
C THR A 84 -25.10 0.30 12.90
N VAL A 85 -24.35 -0.51 13.63
CA VAL A 85 -22.88 -0.39 13.65
C VAL A 85 -22.34 -0.64 12.25
N SER A 86 -21.48 0.26 11.76
CA SER A 86 -20.84 0.11 10.45
C SER A 86 -20.10 -1.20 10.34
N THR A 87 -20.38 -1.97 9.28
CA THR A 87 -19.63 -3.17 8.93
C THR A 87 -18.64 -2.94 7.79
N ILE A 88 -18.45 -1.68 7.36
CA ILE A 88 -17.41 -1.33 6.39
C ILE A 88 -16.06 -1.63 7.04
N PRO A 89 -15.19 -2.42 6.40
CA PRO A 89 -13.86 -2.67 6.92
C PRO A 89 -13.10 -1.38 7.17
N ALA A 90 -12.24 -1.36 8.19
CA ALA A 90 -11.28 -0.27 8.32
C ALA A 90 -10.32 -0.28 7.13
N ASN A 91 -9.79 0.88 6.79
CA ASN A 91 -8.76 1.01 5.76
C ASN A 91 -7.46 0.30 6.14
N ALA A 92 -6.55 0.15 5.16
CA ALA A 92 -5.26 -0.48 5.35
C ALA A 92 -4.51 0.16 6.52
N SER A 93 -4.31 -0.61 7.59
CA SER A 93 -3.72 -0.14 8.86
C SER A 93 -2.31 -0.66 9.08
N HIS A 94 -1.89 -1.65 8.29
CA HIS A 94 -0.60 -2.33 8.46
C HIS A 94 0.21 -2.25 7.18
N ARG A 95 1.52 -2.11 7.34
CA ARG A 95 2.48 -2.38 6.25
C ARG A 95 2.96 -3.81 6.41
N VAL A 96 2.94 -4.57 5.32
CA VAL A 96 3.51 -5.92 5.26
C VAL A 96 4.94 -5.79 4.77
N ALA A 97 5.85 -6.51 5.42
CA ALA A 97 7.25 -6.55 5.04
C ALA A 97 7.75 -7.99 5.07
N VAL A 98 8.71 -8.29 4.21
CA VAL A 98 9.33 -9.60 4.09
C VAL A 98 10.80 -9.53 4.48
N ARG A 99 11.29 -10.65 5.01
CA ARG A 99 12.71 -10.93 5.20
C ARG A 99 12.99 -12.27 4.56
N ALA A 100 13.89 -12.30 3.59
CA ALA A 100 14.19 -13.50 2.84
C ALA A 100 15.45 -14.17 3.40
N ILE A 101 15.33 -15.46 3.70
CA ILE A 101 16.44 -16.33 4.08
C ILE A 101 16.75 -17.19 2.87
N VAL A 102 18.01 -17.15 2.42
CA VAL A 102 18.48 -17.87 1.25
C VAL A 102 19.74 -18.63 1.62
N ILE A 103 19.56 -19.92 1.85
CA ILE A 103 20.63 -20.83 2.26
C ILE A 103 21.00 -21.74 1.09
N ASN A 104 22.28 -21.85 0.77
CA ASN A 104 22.78 -22.77 -0.25
C ASN A 104 23.14 -24.16 0.33
N GLU A 105 23.53 -25.09 -0.53
CA GLU A 105 23.91 -26.46 -0.13
C GLU A 105 25.12 -26.53 0.80
N LYS A 106 25.94 -25.46 0.87
CA LYS A 106 27.10 -25.35 1.77
C LYS A 106 26.74 -24.76 3.13
N ARG A 107 25.46 -24.51 3.41
CA ARG A 107 24.97 -23.81 4.61
C ARG A 107 25.51 -22.38 4.72
N GLU A 108 25.67 -21.71 3.59
CA GLU A 108 25.96 -20.27 3.54
C GLU A 108 24.66 -19.51 3.29
N GLU A 109 24.48 -18.40 4.01
CA GLU A 109 23.37 -17.46 3.86
C GLU A 109 23.73 -16.37 2.84
N LYS A 110 22.81 -16.05 1.93
CA LYS A 110 22.96 -14.91 1.03
C LYS A 110 22.59 -13.62 1.76
N ILE A 111 23.56 -12.73 1.91
CA ILE A 111 23.40 -11.47 2.66
C ILE A 111 23.73 -10.26 1.80
N GLY A 112 23.04 -9.15 2.10
CA GLY A 112 23.30 -7.82 1.57
C GLY A 112 23.92 -6.91 2.64
N LYS A 113 24.66 -5.89 2.20
CA LYS A 113 25.24 -4.87 3.07
C LYS A 113 24.54 -3.54 2.84
N LEU A 114 23.89 -3.03 3.89
CA LEU A 114 23.24 -1.73 3.92
C LEU A 114 23.76 -0.95 5.13
N GLN A 115 24.22 0.28 4.91
CA GLN A 115 24.71 1.20 5.95
C GLN A 115 25.76 0.55 6.86
N GLY A 116 26.71 -0.17 6.29
CA GLY A 116 27.77 -0.84 7.04
C GLY A 116 27.42 -2.20 7.65
N VAL A 117 26.14 -2.60 7.68
CA VAL A 117 25.65 -3.81 8.36
C VAL A 117 25.27 -4.90 7.36
N TRP A 118 25.73 -6.13 7.62
CA TRP A 118 25.36 -7.31 6.85
C TRP A 118 24.02 -7.87 7.35
N LYS A 119 22.99 -7.79 6.51
CA LYS A 119 21.62 -8.20 6.82
C LYS A 119 21.09 -9.17 5.77
N ILE A 120 20.04 -9.89 6.13
CA ILE A 120 19.23 -10.63 5.17
C ILE A 120 18.39 -9.66 4.33
N PRO A 121 18.12 -9.99 3.05
CA PRO A 121 17.28 -9.16 2.18
C PRO A 121 15.93 -8.87 2.78
N THR A 122 15.50 -7.60 2.72
CA THR A 122 14.26 -7.19 3.37
C THR A 122 13.65 -5.96 2.72
N GLY A 123 12.34 -5.99 2.51
CA GLY A 123 11.62 -4.81 2.07
C GLY A 123 10.12 -4.95 2.23
N ALA A 124 9.41 -3.92 1.78
CA ALA A 124 7.97 -3.86 1.85
C ALA A 124 7.34 -4.76 0.78
N VAL A 125 6.19 -5.34 1.10
CA VAL A 125 5.31 -5.94 0.10
C VAL A 125 4.48 -4.81 -0.50
N ASP A 126 4.51 -4.71 -1.83
CA ASP A 126 3.73 -3.70 -2.53
C ASP A 126 2.24 -4.08 -2.59
N GLU A 127 1.38 -3.09 -2.81
CA GLU A 127 -0.05 -3.34 -2.93
C GLU A 127 -0.36 -4.27 -4.11
N GLY A 128 -1.15 -5.30 -3.84
CA GLY A 128 -1.48 -6.34 -4.83
C GLY A 128 -0.37 -7.36 -5.09
N GLU A 129 0.78 -7.26 -4.42
CA GLU A 129 1.90 -8.20 -4.57
C GLU A 129 1.78 -9.40 -3.62
N ASP A 130 2.04 -10.62 -4.13
CA ASP A 130 2.15 -11.80 -3.28
C ASP A 130 3.41 -11.75 -2.40
N ILE A 131 3.28 -12.17 -1.13
CA ILE A 131 4.37 -12.17 -0.13
C ILE A 131 5.62 -12.92 -0.63
N PHE A 132 5.45 -14.07 -1.31
CA PHE A 132 6.58 -14.85 -1.82
C PHE A 132 7.21 -14.20 -3.07
N ASN A 133 6.45 -13.46 -3.86
CA ASN A 133 6.98 -12.69 -4.99
C ASN A 133 7.80 -11.49 -4.48
N ALA A 134 7.29 -10.80 -3.47
CA ALA A 134 8.03 -9.74 -2.77
C ALA A 134 9.37 -10.27 -2.25
N ALA A 135 9.38 -11.42 -1.56
CA ALA A 135 10.62 -12.01 -1.06
C ALA A 135 11.64 -12.30 -2.17
N VAL A 136 11.19 -12.81 -3.32
CA VAL A 136 12.05 -13.06 -4.49
C VAL A 136 12.56 -11.74 -5.10
N ARG A 137 11.71 -10.73 -5.21
CA ARG A 137 12.07 -9.39 -5.70
C ARG A 137 13.15 -8.77 -4.80
N GLU A 138 12.93 -8.74 -3.50
CA GLU A 138 13.87 -8.19 -2.52
C GLU A 138 15.24 -8.89 -2.57
N VAL A 139 15.28 -10.23 -2.67
CA VAL A 139 16.55 -10.95 -2.82
C VAL A 139 17.29 -10.54 -4.09
N LYS A 140 16.58 -10.40 -5.21
CA LYS A 140 17.19 -10.03 -6.50
C LYS A 140 17.69 -8.60 -6.50
N GLU A 141 16.89 -7.68 -5.96
CA GLU A 141 17.25 -6.27 -5.81
C GLU A 141 18.46 -6.12 -4.88
N GLU A 142 18.41 -6.73 -3.68
CA GLU A 142 19.44 -6.58 -2.64
C GLU A 142 20.73 -7.38 -2.87
N THR A 143 20.70 -8.42 -3.70
CA THR A 143 21.84 -9.36 -3.78
C THR A 143 22.33 -9.66 -5.19
N GLY A 144 21.67 -9.09 -6.20
CA GLY A 144 22.08 -9.09 -7.60
C GLY A 144 21.55 -10.28 -8.40
N SER A 145 20.61 -9.99 -9.29
CA SER A 145 20.32 -10.75 -10.52
C SER A 145 20.25 -9.74 -11.66
N PHE A 146 20.85 -10.04 -12.82
CA PHE A 146 21.03 -9.06 -13.92
C PHE A 146 19.70 -8.55 -14.54
N ASP A 147 18.58 -9.23 -14.26
CA ASP A 147 17.26 -8.92 -14.83
C ASP A 147 16.42 -7.92 -14.02
N ILE A 148 16.82 -7.60 -12.78
CA ILE A 148 16.11 -6.61 -11.94
C ILE A 148 17.03 -5.43 -11.67
N GLN A 149 16.50 -4.21 -11.87
CA GLN A 149 17.25 -2.97 -11.61
C GLN A 149 17.71 -2.97 -10.16
N LYS A 150 19.03 -3.03 -9.95
CA LYS A 150 19.63 -2.92 -8.62
C LYS A 150 19.19 -1.60 -8.01
N GLN A 151 18.67 -1.64 -6.79
CA GLN A 151 18.47 -0.42 -6.00
C GLN A 151 19.84 0.06 -5.48
N GLU A 152 20.59 0.79 -6.32
CA GLU A 152 21.96 1.23 -6.01
C GLU A 152 22.04 2.11 -4.75
N LEU A 153 20.93 2.75 -4.36
CA LEU A 153 20.84 3.53 -3.13
C LEU A 153 20.85 2.67 -1.85
N GLU A 154 20.56 1.37 -1.95
CA GLU A 154 20.35 0.50 -0.78
C GLU A 154 21.48 -0.52 -0.55
N ILE A 155 22.34 -0.81 -1.54
CA ILE A 155 23.25 -1.96 -1.45
C ILE A 155 24.71 -1.59 -1.71
N GLU A 156 25.51 -1.67 -0.66
CA GLU A 156 26.96 -1.52 -0.70
C GLU A 156 27.64 -2.76 -1.31
N ALA A 157 27.22 -3.96 -0.91
CA ALA A 157 27.80 -5.23 -1.32
C ALA A 157 26.84 -6.40 -1.04
N ALA A 158 27.05 -7.55 -1.69
CA ALA A 158 26.34 -8.78 -1.39
C ALA A 158 27.29 -9.98 -1.47
N GLN A 159 27.10 -10.97 -0.59
CA GLN A 159 27.94 -12.17 -0.56
C GLN A 159 27.20 -13.38 0.02
N TRP A 160 27.82 -14.54 -0.12
CA TRP A 160 27.50 -15.72 0.68
C TRP A 160 28.35 -15.68 1.95
N MET A 161 27.74 -15.89 3.11
CA MET A 161 28.42 -15.93 4.41
C MET A 161 28.05 -17.25 5.11
N PRO A 162 28.99 -17.98 5.74
CA PRO A 162 28.66 -19.14 6.55
C PRO A 162 27.53 -18.80 7.55
N PHE A 163 26.50 -19.63 7.63
CA PHE A 163 25.32 -19.31 8.43
C PHE A 163 25.66 -19.06 9.91
N GLU A 164 26.59 -19.84 10.46
CA GLU A 164 27.06 -19.69 11.84
C GLU A 164 27.78 -18.35 12.05
N GLU A 165 28.51 -17.86 11.05
CA GLU A 165 29.13 -16.53 11.07
C GLU A 165 28.07 -15.43 11.06
N TYR A 166 27.05 -15.57 10.20
CA TYR A 166 25.91 -14.65 10.16
C TYR A 166 25.15 -14.61 11.49
N ALA A 167 24.86 -15.79 12.06
CA ALA A 167 24.14 -15.94 13.31
C ALA A 167 24.93 -15.36 14.50
N ALA A 168 26.26 -15.44 14.47
CA ALA A 168 27.15 -14.92 15.51
C ALA A 168 27.35 -13.39 15.45
N GLN A 169 26.84 -12.69 14.42
CA GLN A 169 27.00 -11.25 14.32
C GLN A 169 26.39 -10.52 15.54
N PRO A 170 27.05 -9.44 16.05
CA PRO A 170 26.55 -8.70 17.20
C PRO A 170 25.11 -8.20 17.05
N PHE A 171 24.72 -7.78 15.84
CA PHE A 171 23.35 -7.33 15.54
C PHE A 171 22.32 -8.45 15.71
N THR A 172 22.61 -9.64 15.18
CA THR A 172 21.76 -10.84 15.30
C THR A 172 21.64 -11.27 16.76
N GLN A 173 22.73 -11.18 17.52
CA GLN A 173 22.78 -11.55 18.94
C GLN A 173 22.17 -10.50 19.89
N ALA A 174 21.97 -9.27 19.43
CA ALA A 174 21.41 -8.19 20.25
C ALA A 174 19.89 -8.25 20.40
N HIS A 175 19.17 -8.88 19.47
CA HIS A 175 17.70 -8.92 19.48
C HIS A 175 17.16 -10.36 19.51
N GLU A 176 16.25 -10.62 20.46
CA GLU A 176 15.65 -11.96 20.63
C GLU A 176 14.94 -12.48 19.38
N LEU A 177 14.29 -11.59 18.62
CA LEU A 177 13.65 -11.95 17.36
C LEU A 177 14.65 -12.55 16.35
N TYR A 178 15.84 -11.96 16.20
CA TYR A 178 16.82 -12.45 15.25
C TYR A 178 17.47 -13.76 15.71
N LYS A 179 17.61 -13.97 17.03
CA LYS A 179 18.01 -15.27 17.59
C LYS A 179 17.00 -16.35 17.26
N TYR A 180 15.72 -16.07 17.51
CA TYR A 180 14.64 -17.01 17.19
C TYR A 180 14.58 -17.33 15.69
N ILE A 181 14.77 -16.33 14.83
CA ILE A 181 14.88 -16.55 13.37
C ILE A 181 16.08 -17.45 13.04
N ALA A 182 17.24 -17.21 13.66
CA ALA A 182 18.42 -18.03 13.45
C ALA A 182 18.19 -19.49 13.88
N ASP A 183 17.53 -19.72 15.03
CA ASP A 183 17.18 -21.06 15.49
C ASP A 183 16.23 -21.76 14.50
N LEU A 184 15.22 -21.05 13.98
CA LEU A 184 14.34 -21.58 12.93
C LEU A 184 15.09 -21.94 11.65
N CYS A 185 16.09 -21.16 11.25
CA CYS A 185 16.92 -21.49 10.09
C CYS A 185 17.72 -22.78 10.31
N ILE A 186 18.24 -23.01 11.52
CA ILE A 186 18.95 -24.24 11.89
C ILE A 186 18.00 -25.44 11.74
N GLU A 187 16.82 -25.36 12.34
CA GLU A 187 15.79 -26.42 12.25
C GLU A 187 15.32 -26.65 10.80
N LYS A 188 15.23 -25.59 9.98
CA LYS A 188 14.89 -25.68 8.55
C LYS A 188 15.98 -26.40 7.76
N MET A 189 17.25 -26.09 8.00
CA MET A 189 18.39 -26.74 7.34
C MET A 189 18.49 -28.22 7.71
N ASP A 190 18.21 -28.56 8.97
CA ASP A 190 18.18 -29.95 9.46
C ASP A 190 16.90 -30.71 9.03
N ARG A 191 16.04 -30.06 8.24
CA ARG A 191 14.76 -30.57 7.71
C ARG A 191 13.73 -30.91 8.79
N ALA A 192 13.90 -30.41 10.01
CA ALA A 192 12.95 -30.54 11.10
C ALA A 192 11.80 -29.53 11.01
N TYR A 193 11.97 -28.43 10.26
CA TYR A 193 10.96 -27.40 10.08
C TYR A 193 10.40 -27.35 8.64
N ALA A 194 9.11 -27.63 8.47
CA ALA A 194 8.45 -27.57 7.16
C ALA A 194 8.02 -26.15 6.78
N GLY A 195 7.54 -25.36 7.74
CA GLY A 195 6.93 -24.06 7.48
C GLY A 195 5.63 -24.15 6.67
N PHE A 196 5.23 -23.03 6.08
CA PHE A 196 4.10 -22.96 5.13
C PHE A 196 4.63 -22.90 3.69
N THR A 197 3.89 -23.49 2.76
CA THR A 197 4.22 -23.49 1.33
C THR A 197 2.99 -23.03 0.56
N PRO A 198 3.10 -21.97 -0.25
CA PRO A 198 1.96 -21.44 -0.97
C PRO A 198 1.40 -22.49 -1.93
N ARG A 199 0.09 -22.69 -1.89
CA ARG A 199 -0.64 -23.57 -2.81
C ARG A 199 -1.59 -22.75 -3.68
N PRO A 200 -1.42 -22.77 -5.01
CA PRO A 200 -2.33 -22.07 -5.89
C PRO A 200 -3.69 -22.77 -5.92
N ILE A 201 -4.75 -21.98 -5.85
CA ILE A 201 -6.14 -22.39 -6.11
C ILE A 201 -6.78 -21.37 -7.05
N THR A 202 -7.83 -21.76 -7.74
CA THR A 202 -8.57 -20.87 -8.65
C THR A 202 -9.90 -20.47 -8.02
N SER A 203 -10.16 -19.17 -7.93
CA SER A 203 -11.43 -18.58 -7.49
C SER A 203 -11.83 -17.49 -8.47
N ASP A 204 -13.05 -17.55 -8.99
CA ASP A 204 -13.62 -16.56 -9.93
C ASP A 204 -12.70 -16.18 -11.10
N GLY A 205 -11.95 -17.17 -11.62
CA GLY A 205 -11.02 -16.99 -12.74
C GLY A 205 -9.67 -16.36 -12.37
N GLN A 206 -9.43 -16.05 -11.11
CA GLN A 206 -8.14 -15.60 -10.59
C GLN A 206 -7.42 -16.72 -9.83
N VAL A 207 -6.09 -16.71 -9.89
CA VAL A 207 -5.25 -17.58 -9.06
C VAL A 207 -5.01 -16.87 -7.73
N ILE A 208 -5.32 -17.56 -6.64
CA ILE A 208 -5.02 -17.11 -5.27
C ILE A 208 -4.17 -18.18 -4.58
N TYR A 209 -3.41 -17.79 -3.54
CA TYR A 209 -2.53 -18.70 -2.81
C TYR A 209 -3.02 -18.88 -1.37
N ILE A 210 -3.02 -20.13 -0.91
CA ILE A 210 -3.25 -20.52 0.49
C ILE A 210 -2.00 -21.14 1.12
#